data_AF-A0AB35X807-F1
#
_entry.id   AF-A0AB35X807-F1
#
_cell.length_a   1.000
_cell.length_b   1.000
_cell.length_c   1.000
_cell.angle_alpha   90.00
_cell.angle_beta   90.00
_cell.angle_gamma   90.00
#
_symmetry.space_group_name_H-M   'P 1'
#
loop_
_entity.id
_entity.type
_entity.pdbx_description
1 polymer ?
#
loop_
_entity_poly.entity_id
_entity_poly.type
_entity_poly.pdbx_seq_one_letter_code
_entity_poly.pdbx_strand_id
1 'polypeptide(L)'
;MEDLSFKKKLSVSFFAMLLTASSVQAARKPPPWVQFTGKGYQFCDALLKELKRFDYSQLTYPGDEYTCARELVIPHFKQLKEPPWQKLNPEQYRPLLRRIFTEGFYPQIERDFYQPDALRTRAPLTREQEEQIERKIDNFIAKGRYLRMWRMPFPSWLEESARNQNMPVTPLIFIQTAQFTGKGYADFIASLCKGIPLSPLKISSGGLYLVNESLDGPEPRVMIFIPPVRRGRNQLTYLSNRLKKMVRFNNKIYLYRGIPHFSAILGPAFISSGKREWLNENYCQIN
;
A
#
# COMPACT_ATOMS: atom_id res chain seq x y z
N MET A 1 44.05 -31.01 -46.52
CA MET A 1 44.43 -29.60 -46.33
C MET A 1 43.20 -28.76 -46.62
N GLU A 2 42.24 -28.74 -45.70
CA GLU A 2 40.98 -27.99 -45.81
C GLU A 2 40.23 -28.16 -44.47
N ASP A 3 40.65 -27.44 -43.43
CA ASP A 3 39.84 -27.37 -42.19
C ASP A 3 40.10 -26.12 -41.32
N LEU A 4 40.80 -25.13 -41.86
CA LEU A 4 41.14 -23.89 -41.16
C LEU A 4 40.42 -22.64 -41.70
N SER A 5 39.47 -22.82 -42.63
CA SER A 5 38.77 -21.70 -43.29
C SER A 5 37.40 -21.36 -42.68
N PHE A 6 36.78 -22.26 -41.90
CA PHE A 6 35.40 -22.03 -41.43
C PHE A 6 35.28 -21.23 -40.12
N LYS A 7 36.34 -21.14 -39.31
CA LYS A 7 36.30 -20.45 -38.00
C LYS A 7 36.58 -18.93 -38.04
N LYS A 8 36.90 -18.36 -39.21
CA LYS A 8 37.21 -16.92 -39.35
C LYS A 8 36.07 -16.05 -39.90
N LYS A 9 34.95 -16.64 -40.33
CA LYS A 9 33.78 -15.88 -40.84
C LYS A 9 32.64 -15.69 -39.84
N LEU A 10 32.69 -16.33 -38.67
CA LEU A 10 31.68 -16.17 -37.62
C LEU A 10 32.00 -15.12 -36.54
N SER A 11 33.21 -14.55 -36.52
CA SER A 11 33.62 -13.58 -35.48
C SER A 11 33.52 -12.11 -35.88
N VAL A 12 33.20 -11.79 -37.15
CA VAL A 12 33.16 -10.39 -37.62
C VAL A 12 31.72 -9.82 -37.68
N SER A 13 30.71 -10.68 -37.75
CA SER A 13 29.30 -10.23 -37.77
C SER A 13 28.69 -9.98 -36.39
N PHE A 14 29.41 -10.31 -35.30
CA PHE A 14 28.94 -10.04 -33.93
C PHE A 14 29.41 -8.68 -33.37
N PHE A 15 30.51 -8.12 -33.88
CA PHE A 15 31.04 -6.84 -33.41
C PHE A 15 30.45 -5.61 -34.12
N ALA A 16 29.81 -5.78 -35.30
CA ALA A 16 29.09 -4.71 -35.97
C ALA A 16 27.68 -4.45 -35.40
N MET A 17 27.16 -5.36 -34.55
CA MET A 17 25.84 -5.19 -33.90
C MET A 17 25.96 -4.57 -32.49
N LEU A 18 27.16 -4.14 -32.08
CA LEU A 18 27.45 -3.56 -30.76
C LEU A 18 27.98 -2.11 -30.82
N LEU A 19 27.96 -1.46 -31.99
CA LEU A 19 28.35 -0.05 -32.17
C LEU A 19 27.20 0.87 -32.61
N THR A 20 25.96 0.55 -32.21
CA THR A 20 24.85 1.51 -32.19
C THR A 20 24.44 1.88 -30.76
N ALA A 21 25.44 2.04 -29.89
CA ALA A 21 25.42 3.07 -28.87
C ALA A 21 26.26 4.23 -29.46
N SER A 22 25.86 5.48 -29.47
CA SER A 22 24.85 6.16 -28.68
C SER A 22 24.91 7.61 -29.14
N SER A 23 23.92 8.09 -29.89
CA SER A 23 23.60 9.51 -29.86
C SER A 23 22.93 9.77 -28.52
N VAL A 24 23.77 10.04 -27.51
CA VAL A 24 23.38 10.54 -26.19
C VAL A 24 22.85 11.96 -26.37
N GLN A 25 21.66 12.06 -26.95
CA GLN A 25 20.65 12.99 -26.47
C GLN A 25 19.68 12.13 -25.67
N ALA A 26 20.15 11.72 -24.50
CA ALA A 26 19.31 11.18 -23.45
C ALA A 26 18.33 12.28 -23.03
N ALA A 27 17.27 12.45 -23.82
CA ALA A 27 16.01 12.90 -23.29
C ALA A 27 15.70 11.93 -22.14
N ARG A 28 15.73 12.45 -20.90
CA ARG A 28 15.28 11.77 -19.69
C ARG A 28 13.80 11.41 -19.87
N LYS A 29 13.50 10.38 -20.65
CA LYS A 29 12.17 9.84 -20.74
C LYS A 29 11.97 8.97 -19.51
N PRO A 30 10.89 9.21 -18.74
CA PRO A 30 10.43 8.28 -17.71
C PRO A 30 10.43 6.84 -18.20
N PRO A 31 10.71 5.84 -17.34
CA PRO A 31 10.46 4.45 -17.72
C PRO A 31 9.01 4.31 -18.23
N PRO A 32 8.79 3.60 -19.34
CA PRO A 32 7.46 3.46 -19.89
C PRO A 32 6.59 2.67 -18.92
N TRP A 33 5.36 3.11 -18.69
CA TRP A 33 4.39 2.33 -17.92
C TRP A 33 4.12 0.98 -18.60
N VAL A 34 4.69 -0.12 -18.08
CA VAL A 34 4.53 -1.49 -18.62
C VAL A 34 3.63 -2.32 -17.71
N GLN A 35 2.68 -3.05 -18.32
CA GLN A 35 1.84 -4.05 -17.64
C GLN A 35 2.62 -5.35 -17.41
N PHE A 36 2.58 -5.90 -16.20
CA PHE A 36 2.90 -7.32 -16.02
C PHE A 36 1.69 -8.21 -16.33
N THR A 37 1.86 -9.06 -17.36
CA THR A 37 1.11 -10.28 -17.73
C THR A 37 -0.43 -10.32 -17.56
N GLY A 38 -1.13 -10.34 -18.71
CA GLY A 38 -2.45 -10.99 -18.88
C GLY A 38 -3.52 -10.11 -19.55
N LYS A 39 -4.00 -10.51 -20.74
CA LYS A 39 -5.24 -9.97 -21.32
C LYS A 39 -6.40 -10.37 -20.39
N GLY A 40 -7.15 -9.39 -19.85
CA GLY A 40 -8.35 -9.67 -19.05
C GLY A 40 -8.52 -8.86 -17.75
N TYR A 41 -7.56 -8.01 -17.38
CA TYR A 41 -7.64 -7.22 -16.15
C TYR A 41 -8.18 -5.82 -16.41
N GLN A 42 -9.51 -5.72 -16.58
CA GLN A 42 -10.21 -4.47 -16.91
C GLN A 42 -9.83 -3.27 -16.02
N PHE A 43 -9.51 -3.50 -14.74
CA PHE A 43 -9.04 -2.44 -13.85
C PHE A 43 -7.63 -1.95 -14.23
N CYS A 44 -6.66 -2.85 -14.42
CA CYS A 44 -5.29 -2.48 -14.78
C CYS A 44 -5.25 -1.81 -16.15
N ASP A 45 -6.03 -2.29 -17.12
CA ASP A 45 -6.13 -1.66 -18.44
C ASP A 45 -6.68 -0.24 -18.36
N ALA A 46 -7.72 -0.04 -17.56
CA ALA A 46 -8.34 1.27 -17.37
C ALA A 46 -7.40 2.24 -16.61
N LEU A 47 -6.70 1.75 -15.58
CA LEU A 47 -5.70 2.53 -14.84
C LEU A 47 -4.50 2.89 -15.72
N LEU A 48 -3.96 1.95 -16.50
CA LEU A 48 -2.85 2.20 -17.40
C LEU A 48 -3.22 3.22 -18.48
N LYS A 49 -4.43 3.10 -19.04
CA LYS A 49 -4.96 4.08 -19.98
C LYS A 49 -5.05 5.46 -19.32
N GLU A 50 -5.50 5.55 -18.08
CA GLU A 50 -5.59 6.82 -17.36
C GLU A 50 -4.21 7.45 -17.12
N LEU A 51 -3.24 6.66 -16.65
CA LEU A 51 -1.87 7.13 -16.42
C LEU A 51 -1.22 7.65 -17.71
N LYS A 52 -1.39 6.92 -18.83
CA LYS A 52 -0.85 7.31 -20.14
C LYS A 52 -1.46 8.57 -20.74
N ARG A 53 -2.51 9.15 -20.15
CA ARG A 53 -3.08 10.43 -20.61
C ARG A 53 -2.22 11.63 -20.23
N PHE A 54 -1.34 11.49 -19.25
CA PHE A 54 -0.53 12.58 -18.73
C PHE A 54 0.90 12.47 -19.25
N ASP A 55 1.51 13.62 -19.54
CA ASP A 55 2.93 13.70 -19.87
C ASP A 55 3.76 13.84 -18.59
N TYR A 56 4.68 12.90 -18.40
CA TYR A 56 5.61 12.87 -17.27
C TYR A 56 7.02 13.35 -17.68
N SER A 57 7.21 13.88 -18.89
CA SER A 57 8.50 14.40 -19.35
C SER A 57 8.98 15.64 -18.59
N GLN A 58 8.04 16.37 -17.96
CA GLN A 58 8.28 17.64 -17.30
C GLN A 58 8.43 17.52 -15.77
N LEU A 59 8.48 16.30 -15.23
CA LEU A 59 8.67 16.09 -13.79
C LEU A 59 10.01 16.67 -13.32
N THR A 60 10.06 17.04 -12.03
CA THR A 60 11.27 17.62 -11.45
C THR A 60 12.43 16.62 -11.41
N TYR A 61 12.19 15.38 -10.99
CA TYR A 61 13.19 14.32 -11.02
C TYR A 61 12.64 13.01 -11.63
N PRO A 62 13.47 12.24 -12.36
CA PRO A 62 13.15 10.85 -12.68
C PRO A 62 12.91 10.06 -11.39
N GLY A 63 11.77 9.37 -11.29
CA GLY A 63 11.28 8.71 -10.08
C GLY A 63 10.04 9.38 -9.47
N ASP A 64 9.79 10.66 -9.77
CA ASP A 64 8.60 11.38 -9.28
C ASP A 64 7.30 10.89 -9.93
N GLU A 65 7.36 10.10 -11.01
CA GLU A 65 6.21 9.55 -11.72
C GLU A 65 5.27 8.81 -10.76
N TYR A 66 5.86 8.06 -9.83
CA TYR A 66 5.14 7.28 -8.83
C TYR A 66 4.41 8.16 -7.82
N THR A 67 5.10 9.19 -7.32
CA THR A 67 4.50 10.17 -6.39
C THR A 67 3.37 10.92 -7.09
N CYS A 68 3.59 11.38 -8.32
CA CYS A 68 2.60 12.12 -9.09
C CYS A 68 1.40 11.25 -9.49
N ALA A 69 1.63 9.98 -9.85
CA ALA A 69 0.55 9.03 -10.08
C ALA A 69 -0.28 8.81 -8.81
N ARG A 70 0.36 8.65 -7.65
CA ARG A 70 -0.31 8.36 -6.36
C ARG A 70 -1.07 9.57 -5.79
N GLU A 71 -0.54 10.78 -5.94
CA GLU A 71 -1.11 11.97 -5.32
C GLU A 71 -2.01 12.78 -6.27
N LEU A 72 -1.81 12.66 -7.58
CA LEU A 72 -2.59 13.40 -8.58
C LEU A 72 -3.46 12.47 -9.42
N VAL A 73 -2.87 11.55 -10.18
CA VAL A 73 -3.61 10.84 -11.24
C VAL A 73 -4.61 9.82 -10.69
N ILE A 74 -4.17 8.87 -9.86
CA ILE A 74 -5.01 7.82 -9.28
C ILE A 74 -6.21 8.42 -8.53
N PRO A 75 -6.02 9.43 -7.64
CA PRO A 75 -7.15 10.03 -6.94
C PRO A 75 -8.17 10.76 -7.83
N HIS A 76 -7.77 11.22 -9.02
CA HIS A 76 -8.65 11.90 -9.97
C HIS A 76 -9.25 10.96 -11.01
N PHE A 77 -8.88 9.68 -11.00
CA PHE A 77 -9.42 8.70 -11.93
C PHE A 77 -10.89 8.42 -11.61
N LYS A 78 -11.81 8.94 -12.44
CA LYS A 78 -13.27 8.91 -12.19
C LYS A 78 -13.88 7.52 -11.93
N GLN A 79 -13.24 6.45 -12.40
CA GLN A 79 -13.73 5.09 -12.17
C GLN A 79 -13.31 4.53 -10.80
N LEU A 80 -12.34 5.16 -10.14
CA LEU A 80 -11.97 4.90 -8.76
C LEU A 80 -12.71 5.86 -7.84
N LYS A 81 -13.29 5.31 -6.78
CA LYS A 81 -13.91 6.08 -5.71
C LYS A 81 -13.22 5.76 -4.40
N GLU A 82 -13.05 6.74 -3.51
CA GLU A 82 -12.75 6.39 -2.13
C GLU A 82 -13.96 5.66 -1.51
N PRO A 83 -13.73 4.74 -0.56
CA PRO A 83 -14.79 4.22 0.28
C PRO A 83 -15.57 5.34 0.99
N PRO A 84 -16.83 5.08 1.41
CA PRO A 84 -17.61 6.02 2.21
C PRO A 84 -17.02 6.12 3.63
N TRP A 85 -15.93 6.88 3.75
CA TRP A 85 -15.21 7.09 4.99
C TRP A 85 -16.05 7.88 5.99
N GLN A 86 -16.26 7.31 7.17
CA GLN A 86 -16.82 8.00 8.33
C GLN A 86 -15.70 8.69 9.10
N LYS A 87 -15.76 10.02 9.21
CA LYS A 87 -14.83 10.78 10.08
C LYS A 87 -15.11 10.45 11.55
N LEU A 88 -14.06 10.17 12.30
CA LEU A 88 -14.09 9.90 13.73
C LEU A 88 -13.38 11.03 14.50
N ASN A 89 -13.91 11.36 15.68
CA ASN A 89 -13.26 12.30 16.59
C ASN A 89 -12.09 11.61 17.31
N PRO A 90 -10.83 12.02 17.08
CA PRO A 90 -9.68 11.33 17.68
C PRO A 90 -9.68 11.34 19.22
N GLU A 91 -10.30 12.33 19.87
CA GLU A 91 -10.40 12.36 21.34
C GLU A 91 -11.21 11.19 21.91
N GLN A 92 -12.20 10.69 21.17
CA GLN A 92 -13.02 9.56 21.60
C GLN A 92 -12.28 8.21 21.43
N TYR A 93 -11.22 8.18 20.62
CA TYR A 93 -10.52 6.95 20.24
C TYR A 93 -9.05 6.96 20.68
N ARG A 94 -8.74 7.64 21.79
CA ARG A 94 -7.40 7.62 22.40
C ARG A 94 -6.87 6.21 22.67
N PRO A 95 -7.65 5.22 23.15
CA PRO A 95 -7.15 3.85 23.31
C PRO A 95 -6.56 3.24 22.02
N LEU A 96 -7.24 3.44 20.89
CA LEU A 96 -6.73 3.00 19.59
C LEU A 96 -5.50 3.79 19.14
N LEU A 97 -5.49 5.11 19.36
CA LEU A 97 -4.32 5.94 19.04
C LEU A 97 -3.10 5.53 19.88
N ARG A 98 -3.29 5.20 21.17
CA ARG A 98 -2.23 4.62 22.01
C ARG A 98 -1.69 3.38 21.34
N ARG A 99 -2.57 2.43 20.99
CA ARG A 99 -2.19 1.18 20.33
C ARG A 99 -1.37 1.41 19.06
N ILE A 100 -1.81 2.34 18.20
CA ILE A 100 -1.13 2.69 16.95
C ILE A 100 0.25 3.30 17.23
N PHE A 101 0.36 4.23 18.17
CA PHE A 101 1.62 4.93 18.44
C PHE A 101 2.60 4.15 19.29
N THR A 102 2.14 3.14 20.04
CA THR A 102 2.99 2.20 20.78
C THR A 102 3.99 1.49 19.86
N GLU A 103 3.61 1.16 18.60
CA GLU A 103 4.53 0.49 17.66
C GLU A 103 5.87 1.24 17.48
N GLY A 104 5.84 2.58 17.56
CA GLY A 104 7.04 3.41 17.40
C GLY A 104 8.10 3.21 18.49
N PHE A 105 7.75 2.55 19.60
CA PHE A 105 8.61 2.36 20.77
C PHE A 105 9.22 0.97 20.85
N TYR A 106 8.71 0.00 20.08
CA TYR A 106 9.30 -1.33 20.00
C TYR A 106 10.45 -1.38 18.97
N PRO A 107 11.44 -2.28 19.16
CA PRO A 107 12.43 -2.61 18.14
C PRO A 107 11.76 -2.95 16.81
N GLN A 108 12.38 -2.60 15.68
CA GLN A 108 11.79 -2.78 14.35
C GLN A 108 11.26 -4.20 14.08
N ILE A 109 11.92 -5.22 14.65
CA ILE A 109 11.53 -6.64 14.54
C ILE A 109 10.27 -7.03 15.33
N GLU A 110 9.84 -6.20 16.26
CA GLU A 110 8.68 -6.39 17.17
C GLU A 110 7.54 -5.40 16.86
N ARG A 111 7.72 -4.52 15.88
CA ARG A 111 6.69 -3.57 15.45
C ARG A 111 5.59 -4.30 14.69
N ASP A 112 4.55 -4.67 15.43
CA ASP A 112 3.37 -5.31 14.86
C ASP A 112 2.12 -5.01 15.70
N PHE A 113 1.26 -4.17 15.14
CA PHE A 113 -0.04 -3.77 15.67
C PHE A 113 -0.91 -5.00 15.96
N TYR A 114 -0.76 -6.04 15.14
CA TYR A 114 -1.51 -7.29 15.18
C TYR A 114 -0.83 -8.41 15.98
N GLN A 115 0.25 -8.12 16.69
CA GLN A 115 0.83 -9.09 17.61
C GLN A 115 0.04 -9.07 18.93
N PRO A 116 -0.42 -10.23 19.42
CA PRO A 116 -1.01 -10.36 20.74
C PRO A 116 -0.08 -9.84 21.83
N ASP A 117 -0.63 -9.21 22.85
CA ASP A 117 0.18 -8.62 23.94
C ASP A 117 0.95 -9.68 24.73
N ALA A 118 0.37 -10.86 24.91
CA ALA A 118 1.05 -12.01 25.51
C ALA A 118 2.27 -12.49 24.69
N LEU A 119 2.31 -12.19 23.39
CA LEU A 119 3.43 -12.54 22.50
C LEU A 119 4.44 -11.40 22.34
N ARG A 120 4.16 -10.19 22.85
CA ARG A 120 5.14 -9.10 22.92
C ARG A 120 6.06 -9.38 24.11
N THR A 121 7.21 -9.99 23.86
CA THR A 121 8.20 -10.25 24.92
C THR A 121 9.21 -9.11 25.05
N ARG A 122 9.14 -8.41 26.19
CA ARG A 122 10.23 -7.87 27.06
C ARG A 122 10.01 -6.40 27.43
N ALA A 123 9.58 -6.22 28.68
CA ALA A 123 9.28 -4.98 29.40
C ALA A 123 7.93 -4.31 29.03
N PRO A 124 7.05 -4.07 30.03
CA PRO A 124 6.00 -3.06 29.92
C PRO A 124 6.59 -1.72 29.46
N LEU A 125 5.77 -0.88 28.85
CA LEU A 125 6.19 0.49 28.55
C LEU A 125 6.62 1.18 29.85
N THR A 126 7.70 1.95 29.79
CA THR A 126 8.04 2.82 30.91
C THR A 126 7.05 3.98 30.98
N ARG A 127 6.91 4.59 32.15
CA ARG A 127 6.05 5.77 32.32
C ARG A 127 6.41 6.88 31.34
N GLU A 128 7.71 7.09 31.08
CA GLU A 128 8.18 8.09 30.11
C GLU A 128 7.72 7.75 28.69
N GLN A 129 7.68 6.48 28.31
CA GLN A 129 7.18 6.04 27.01
C GLN A 129 5.66 6.26 26.89
N GLU A 130 4.91 5.95 27.95
CA GLU A 130 3.47 6.23 28.01
C GLU A 130 3.18 7.73 27.88
N GLU A 131 3.91 8.58 28.60
CA GLU A 131 3.80 10.04 28.48
C GLU A 131 4.17 10.54 27.07
N GLN A 132 5.18 9.94 26.42
CA GLN A 132 5.51 10.27 25.03
C GLN A 132 4.43 9.82 24.04
N ILE A 133 3.71 8.72 24.31
CA ILE A 133 2.55 8.31 23.52
C ILE A 133 1.44 9.35 23.67
N GLU A 134 1.10 9.77 24.89
CA GLU A 134 0.07 10.80 25.10
C GLU A 134 0.44 12.11 24.39
N ARG A 135 1.69 12.57 24.50
CA ARG A 135 2.16 13.76 23.77
C ARG A 135 2.04 13.61 22.24
N LYS A 136 2.27 12.41 21.71
CA LYS A 136 2.07 12.11 20.27
C LYS A 136 0.58 12.20 19.90
N ILE A 137 -0.31 11.72 20.75
CA ILE A 137 -1.76 11.81 20.58
C ILE A 137 -2.20 13.28 20.59
N ASP A 138 -1.79 14.04 21.61
CA ASP A 138 -2.17 15.44 21.73
C ASP A 138 -1.67 16.26 20.52
N ASN A 139 -0.45 16.01 20.06
CA ASN A 139 0.10 16.61 18.84
C ASN A 139 -0.66 16.18 17.57
N PHE A 140 -1.07 14.92 17.49
CA PHE A 140 -1.91 14.43 16.38
C PHE A 140 -3.22 15.23 16.32
N ILE A 141 -3.88 15.40 17.46
CA ILE A 141 -5.16 16.11 17.57
C ILE A 141 -4.99 17.61 17.33
N ALA A 142 -3.99 18.24 17.95
CA ALA A 142 -3.70 19.67 17.81
C ALA A 142 -3.37 20.06 16.36
N LYS A 143 -2.77 19.15 15.58
CA LYS A 143 -2.52 19.35 14.14
C LYS A 143 -3.74 19.11 13.26
N GLY A 144 -4.93 18.94 13.84
CA GLY A 144 -6.18 18.70 13.11
C GLY A 144 -6.20 17.35 12.38
N ARG A 145 -5.37 16.40 12.79
CA ARG A 145 -5.40 15.03 12.26
C ARG A 145 -6.55 14.27 12.90
N TYR A 146 -7.09 13.31 12.18
CA TYR A 146 -8.26 12.55 12.61
C TYR A 146 -8.19 11.11 12.12
N LEU A 147 -9.07 10.27 12.67
CA LEU A 147 -9.28 8.91 12.18
C LEU A 147 -10.47 8.91 11.21
N ARG A 148 -10.39 8.10 10.16
CA ARG A 148 -11.52 7.78 9.30
C ARG A 148 -11.76 6.28 9.30
N MET A 149 -13.01 5.88 9.32
CA MET A 149 -13.43 4.49 9.41
C MET A 149 -14.21 4.09 8.18
N TRP A 150 -14.03 2.86 7.73
CA TRP A 150 -14.88 2.25 6.74
C TRP A 150 -15.16 0.78 7.08
N ARG A 151 -16.42 0.37 6.95
CA ARG A 151 -16.85 -1.02 7.10
C ARG A 151 -16.89 -1.66 5.72
N MET A 152 -15.96 -2.56 5.46
CA MET A 152 -15.90 -3.34 4.24
C MET A 152 -16.68 -4.64 4.42
N PRO A 153 -17.57 -5.03 3.49
CA PRO A 153 -18.15 -6.37 3.48
C PRO A 153 -17.06 -7.44 3.56
N PHE A 154 -17.34 -8.53 4.28
CA PHE A 154 -16.38 -9.61 4.39
C PHE A 154 -16.19 -10.28 3.00
N PRO A 155 -14.95 -10.53 2.55
CA PRO A 155 -14.74 -11.12 1.24
C PRO A 155 -15.30 -12.55 1.17
N SER A 156 -16.18 -12.82 0.22
CA SER A 156 -16.88 -14.10 0.08
C SER A 156 -15.92 -15.29 -0.03
N TRP A 157 -14.82 -15.13 -0.76
CA TRP A 157 -13.79 -16.16 -0.92
C TRP A 157 -12.99 -16.47 0.36
N LEU A 158 -13.13 -15.66 1.43
CA LEU A 158 -12.57 -15.94 2.75
C LEU A 158 -13.57 -16.57 3.71
N GLU A 159 -14.86 -16.62 3.38
CA GLU A 159 -15.91 -17.08 4.31
C GLU A 159 -15.69 -18.52 4.76
N GLU A 160 -15.36 -19.42 3.84
CA GLU A 160 -15.08 -20.82 4.16
C GLU A 160 -13.90 -20.94 5.15
N SER A 161 -12.82 -20.18 4.92
CA SER A 161 -11.67 -20.16 5.82
C SER A 161 -12.01 -19.61 7.21
N ALA A 162 -12.93 -18.64 7.29
CA ALA A 162 -13.43 -18.10 8.56
C ALA A 162 -14.28 -19.12 9.31
N ARG A 163 -15.23 -19.77 8.62
CA ARG A 163 -16.08 -20.82 9.20
C ARG A 163 -15.26 -22.00 9.72
N ASN A 164 -14.25 -22.44 8.97
CA ASN A 164 -13.34 -23.52 9.39
C ASN A 164 -12.52 -23.20 10.66
N GLN A 165 -12.43 -21.91 11.02
CA GLN A 165 -11.76 -21.44 12.24
C GLN A 165 -12.74 -20.94 13.30
N ASN A 166 -14.05 -21.19 13.14
CA ASN A 166 -15.12 -20.69 14.01
C ASN A 166 -15.09 -19.17 14.20
N MET A 167 -14.79 -18.43 13.13
CA MET A 167 -14.70 -16.97 13.13
C MET A 167 -15.91 -16.32 12.46
N PRO A 168 -16.33 -15.12 12.93
CA PRO A 168 -17.44 -14.41 12.32
C PRO A 168 -17.07 -13.88 10.92
N VAL A 169 -18.03 -13.92 10.01
CA VAL A 169 -17.97 -13.29 8.67
C VAL A 169 -18.55 -11.87 8.68
N THR A 170 -18.55 -11.21 9.83
CA THR A 170 -18.98 -9.82 9.97
C THR A 170 -18.08 -8.89 9.17
N PRO A 171 -18.55 -7.69 8.78
CA PRO A 171 -17.72 -6.72 8.05
C PRO A 171 -16.35 -6.49 8.69
N LEU A 172 -15.34 -6.23 7.86
CA LEU A 172 -14.02 -5.80 8.32
C LEU A 172 -14.03 -4.30 8.57
N ILE A 173 -13.49 -3.86 9.70
CA ILE A 173 -13.44 -2.44 10.04
C ILE A 173 -12.04 -1.91 9.76
N PHE A 174 -11.96 -1.05 8.75
CA PHE A 174 -10.74 -0.34 8.41
C PHE A 174 -10.70 1.02 9.10
N ILE A 175 -9.58 1.33 9.75
CA ILE A 175 -9.26 2.66 10.26
C ILE A 175 -8.08 3.21 9.49
N GLN A 176 -8.13 4.49 9.19
CA GLN A 176 -7.04 5.20 8.58
C GLN A 176 -6.81 6.55 9.27
N THR A 177 -5.54 6.87 9.50
CA THR A 177 -5.17 8.23 9.90
C THR A 177 -5.28 9.17 8.71
N ALA A 178 -5.82 10.36 8.92
CA ALA A 178 -6.01 11.36 7.87
C ALA A 178 -5.78 12.76 8.40
N GLN A 179 -5.47 13.68 7.49
CA GLN A 179 -5.34 15.11 7.79
C GLN A 179 -5.71 15.94 6.57
N PHE A 180 -6.20 17.15 6.81
CA PHE A 180 -6.33 18.12 5.73
C PHE A 180 -4.95 18.57 5.25
N THR A 181 -4.76 18.62 3.94
CA THR A 181 -3.53 19.13 3.34
C THR A 181 -3.63 20.65 3.25
N GLY A 182 -2.62 21.33 3.79
CA GLY A 182 -2.48 22.77 3.67
C GLY A 182 -1.80 23.17 2.36
N LYS A 183 -1.77 24.49 2.11
CA LYS A 183 -1.15 25.09 0.93
C LYS A 183 0.29 24.58 0.69
N GLY A 184 1.11 24.48 1.74
CA GLY A 184 2.50 24.02 1.60
C GLY A 184 2.65 22.59 1.04
N TYR A 185 1.73 21.66 1.36
CA TYR A 185 1.76 20.33 0.75
C TYR A 185 1.33 20.38 -0.71
N ALA A 186 0.32 21.20 -1.02
CA ALA A 186 -0.13 21.37 -2.40
C ALA A 186 0.96 21.96 -3.29
N ASP A 187 1.65 22.99 -2.79
CA ASP A 187 2.78 23.63 -3.45
C ASP A 187 3.94 22.65 -3.65
N PHE A 188 4.25 21.82 -2.65
CA PHE A 188 5.25 20.76 -2.76
C PHE A 188 4.93 19.76 -3.87
N ILE A 189 3.71 19.20 -3.90
CA ILE A 189 3.32 18.26 -4.96
C ILE A 189 3.29 18.94 -6.33
N ALA A 190 2.78 20.16 -6.43
CA ALA A 190 2.80 20.93 -7.68
C ALA A 190 4.23 21.20 -8.18
N SER A 191 5.18 21.40 -7.26
CA SER A 191 6.59 21.57 -7.60
C SER A 191 7.20 20.30 -8.19
N LEU A 192 6.84 19.10 -7.70
CA LEU A 192 7.32 17.82 -8.22
C LEU A 192 6.67 17.45 -9.55
N CYS A 193 5.36 17.63 -9.64
CA CYS A 193 4.51 17.11 -10.71
C CYS A 193 4.23 18.12 -11.83
N LYS A 194 5.24 18.92 -12.18
CA LYS A 194 5.15 19.90 -13.27
C LYS A 194 4.68 19.21 -14.56
N GLY A 195 3.74 19.86 -15.26
CA GLY A 195 3.14 19.35 -16.50
C GLY A 195 1.87 18.50 -16.31
N ILE A 196 1.52 18.10 -15.08
CA ILE A 196 0.26 17.40 -14.79
C ILE A 196 -0.78 18.43 -14.31
N PRO A 197 -1.86 18.71 -15.07
CA PRO A 197 -2.85 19.74 -14.74
C PRO A 197 -3.89 19.23 -13.73
N LEU A 198 -3.43 18.63 -12.63
CA LEU A 198 -4.25 18.14 -11.54
C LEU A 198 -3.75 18.73 -10.22
N SER A 199 -4.68 19.04 -9.33
CA SER A 199 -4.35 19.51 -7.98
C SER A 199 -4.33 18.34 -7.01
N PRO A 200 -3.46 18.31 -5.99
CA PRO A 200 -3.50 17.26 -4.99
C PRO A 200 -4.80 17.32 -4.19
N LEU A 201 -5.23 16.15 -3.71
CA LEU A 201 -6.40 16.09 -2.84
C LEU A 201 -6.19 16.91 -1.55
N LYS A 202 -7.29 17.46 -1.05
CA LYS A 202 -7.35 18.20 0.22
C LYS A 202 -7.15 17.32 1.46
N ILE A 203 -7.05 16.00 1.29
CA ILE A 203 -6.90 15.04 2.37
C ILE A 203 -5.68 14.18 2.06
N SER A 204 -4.73 14.15 3.00
CA SER A 204 -3.63 13.19 3.02
C SER A 204 -3.97 12.07 3.98
N SER A 205 -3.64 10.85 3.60
CA SER A 205 -3.94 9.63 4.35
C SER A 205 -2.66 8.93 4.75
N GLY A 206 -2.64 8.42 5.99
CA GLY A 206 -1.54 7.66 6.55
C GLY A 206 -1.85 6.16 6.65
N GLY A 207 -1.30 5.53 7.69
CA GLY A 207 -1.41 4.10 7.94
C GLY A 207 -2.85 3.60 7.93
N LEU A 208 -3.06 2.43 7.33
CA LEU A 208 -4.31 1.71 7.24
C LEU A 208 -4.27 0.52 8.21
N TYR A 209 -5.29 0.40 9.04
CA TYR A 209 -5.38 -0.59 10.11
C TYR A 209 -6.70 -1.35 10.02
N LEU A 210 -6.69 -2.58 10.54
CA LEU A 210 -7.87 -3.43 10.70
C LEU A 210 -8.11 -3.53 12.21
N VAL A 211 -9.27 -3.10 12.66
CA VAL A 211 -9.57 -2.96 14.08
C VAL A 211 -10.80 -3.76 14.47
N ASN A 212 -10.95 -4.02 15.76
CA ASN A 212 -12.14 -4.65 16.31
C ASN A 212 -13.37 -3.71 16.30
N GLU A 213 -14.54 -4.25 16.61
CA GLU A 213 -15.81 -3.50 16.65
C GLU A 213 -15.82 -2.37 17.68
N SER A 214 -15.12 -2.55 18.80
CA SER A 214 -14.98 -1.55 19.87
C SER A 214 -14.05 -0.39 19.51
N LEU A 215 -13.31 -0.49 18.39
CA LEU A 215 -12.35 0.53 17.94
C LEU A 215 -11.29 0.88 19.00
N ASP A 216 -10.82 -0.12 19.76
CA ASP A 216 -9.79 0.05 20.81
C ASP A 216 -8.56 -0.83 20.57
N GLY A 217 -8.63 -1.76 19.61
CA GLY A 217 -7.59 -2.75 19.37
C GLY A 217 -7.62 -3.37 17.99
N PRO A 218 -6.65 -4.27 17.70
CA PRO A 218 -6.55 -4.96 16.43
C PRO A 218 -7.74 -5.89 16.17
N GLU A 219 -8.06 -6.07 14.89
CA GLU A 219 -9.03 -7.07 14.43
C GLU A 219 -8.60 -8.47 14.90
N PRO A 220 -9.41 -9.16 15.74
CA PRO A 220 -9.04 -10.47 16.31
C PRO A 220 -8.79 -11.54 15.24
N ARG A 221 -9.48 -11.48 14.10
CA ARG A 221 -9.29 -12.43 12.99
C ARG A 221 -7.91 -12.34 12.33
N VAL A 222 -7.17 -11.24 12.55
CA VAL A 222 -5.77 -11.09 12.08
C VAL A 222 -4.77 -11.76 13.04
N MET A 223 -5.20 -12.04 14.27
CA MET A 223 -4.35 -12.51 15.37
C MET A 223 -4.51 -14.00 15.67
N ILE A 224 -5.04 -14.79 14.73
CA ILE A 224 -5.18 -16.24 14.90
C ILE A 224 -3.88 -16.90 14.43
N PHE A 225 -3.27 -17.68 15.32
CA PHE A 225 -2.01 -18.36 15.08
C PHE A 225 -2.15 -19.87 15.24
N ILE A 226 -1.40 -20.60 14.42
CA ILE A 226 -1.11 -22.02 14.59
C ILE A 226 0.12 -22.10 15.50
N PRO A 227 0.01 -22.71 16.69
CA PRO A 227 1.15 -22.92 17.57
C PRO A 227 2.18 -23.85 16.91
N PRO A 228 3.48 -23.61 17.11
CA PRO A 228 4.51 -24.41 16.46
C PRO A 228 4.58 -25.81 17.08
N VAL A 229 4.67 -26.85 16.23
CA VAL A 229 4.76 -28.26 16.66
C VAL A 229 6.14 -28.62 17.23
N ARG A 230 7.19 -27.86 16.90
CA ARG A 230 8.57 -27.94 17.44
C ARG A 230 9.13 -26.53 17.65
N ARG A 231 10.28 -26.35 18.33
CA ARG A 231 10.94 -25.05 18.57
C ARG A 231 10.83 -24.14 17.33
N GLY A 232 10.06 -23.05 17.42
CA GLY A 232 9.72 -22.19 16.29
C GLY A 232 8.82 -21.02 16.69
N ARG A 233 8.48 -20.16 15.73
CA ARG A 233 7.54 -19.03 15.93
C ARG A 233 6.12 -19.45 15.56
N ASN A 234 5.14 -18.82 16.21
CA ASN A 234 3.73 -18.92 15.84
C ASN A 234 3.53 -18.56 14.35
N GLN A 235 2.76 -19.38 13.64
CA GLN A 235 2.44 -19.14 12.23
C GLN A 235 1.04 -18.56 12.10
N LEU A 236 0.84 -17.57 11.23
CA LEU A 236 -0.50 -17.07 10.95
C LEU A 236 -1.33 -18.15 10.23
N THR A 237 -2.62 -18.27 10.58
CA THR A 237 -3.53 -19.09 9.77
C THR A 237 -3.67 -18.50 8.36
N TYR A 238 -4.21 -19.26 7.41
CA TYR A 238 -4.50 -18.75 6.08
C TYR A 238 -5.36 -17.48 6.13
N LEU A 239 -6.42 -17.49 6.96
CA LEU A 239 -7.29 -16.33 7.16
C LEU A 239 -6.51 -15.12 7.68
N SER A 240 -5.81 -15.28 8.81
CA SER A 240 -5.04 -14.20 9.44
C SER A 240 -4.01 -13.60 8.48
N ASN A 241 -3.29 -14.45 7.74
CA ASN A 241 -2.30 -14.01 6.76
C ASN A 241 -2.93 -13.19 5.63
N ARG A 242 -4.12 -13.60 5.14
CA ARG A 242 -4.84 -12.86 4.08
C ARG A 242 -5.34 -11.51 4.57
N LEU A 243 -5.97 -11.47 5.74
CA LEU A 243 -6.42 -10.21 6.34
C LEU A 243 -5.25 -9.26 6.62
N LYS A 244 -4.15 -9.77 7.16
CA LYS A 244 -2.94 -8.97 7.42
C LYS A 244 -2.36 -8.37 6.14
N LYS A 245 -2.41 -9.07 5.01
CA LYS A 245 -1.93 -8.55 3.72
C LYS A 245 -2.77 -7.40 3.16
N MET A 246 -4.04 -7.27 3.51
CA MET A 246 -4.87 -6.13 3.08
C MET A 246 -4.35 -4.79 3.62
N VAL A 247 -3.72 -4.82 4.79
CA VAL A 247 -3.22 -3.64 5.50
C VAL A 247 -1.70 -3.52 5.43
N ARG A 248 -0.99 -4.64 5.32
CA ARG A 248 0.47 -4.66 5.25
C ARG A 248 0.94 -4.05 3.92
N PHE A 249 1.68 -2.95 4.02
CA PHE A 249 2.21 -2.17 2.90
C PHE A 249 1.19 -1.36 2.10
N ASN A 250 -0.06 -1.25 2.58
CA ASN A 250 -1.09 -0.46 1.90
C ASN A 250 -1.45 0.79 2.70
N ASN A 251 -1.70 1.89 2.01
CA ASN A 251 -2.05 3.17 2.64
C ASN A 251 -3.23 3.88 1.97
N LYS A 252 -3.84 3.34 0.92
CA LYS A 252 -5.12 3.83 0.39
C LYS A 252 -5.97 2.66 -0.07
N ILE A 253 -7.28 2.83 0.02
CA ILE A 253 -8.27 1.91 -0.53
C ILE A 253 -9.07 2.68 -1.58
N TYR A 254 -9.29 2.06 -2.72
CA TYR A 254 -10.18 2.55 -3.76
C TYR A 254 -11.20 1.49 -4.14
N LEU A 255 -12.40 1.94 -4.51
CA LEU A 255 -13.46 1.11 -5.05
C LEU A 255 -13.47 1.27 -6.57
N TYR A 256 -13.24 0.18 -7.30
CA TYR A 256 -13.47 0.11 -8.73
C TYR A 256 -14.70 -0.76 -8.97
N ARG A 257 -15.78 -0.16 -9.49
CA ARG A 257 -17.09 -0.84 -9.65
C ARG A 257 -17.57 -1.54 -8.38
N GLY A 258 -17.34 -0.91 -7.22
CA GLY A 258 -17.73 -1.43 -5.91
C GLY A 258 -16.76 -2.46 -5.31
N ILE A 259 -15.74 -2.91 -6.05
CA ILE A 259 -14.75 -3.87 -5.56
C ILE A 259 -13.58 -3.11 -4.90
N PRO A 260 -13.19 -3.47 -3.66
CA PRO A 260 -12.06 -2.86 -2.98
C PRO A 260 -10.70 -3.25 -3.58
N HIS A 261 -9.86 -2.23 -3.75
CA HIS A 261 -8.49 -2.31 -4.24
C HIS A 261 -7.57 -1.53 -3.30
N PHE A 262 -6.50 -2.17 -2.86
CA PHE A 262 -5.54 -1.62 -1.91
C PHE A 262 -4.30 -1.17 -2.68
N SER A 263 -3.89 0.09 -2.52
CA SER A 263 -2.68 0.60 -3.16
C SER A 263 -1.47 0.36 -2.26
N ALA A 264 -0.39 -0.17 -2.84
CA ALA A 264 0.88 -0.33 -2.15
C ALA A 264 1.55 1.04 -1.89
N ILE A 265 2.35 1.12 -0.83
CA ILE A 265 3.08 2.34 -0.42
C ILE A 265 4.08 2.81 -1.49
N LEU A 266 4.70 1.87 -2.22
CA LEU A 266 5.87 2.13 -3.08
C LEU A 266 5.55 2.37 -4.57
N GLY A 267 4.27 2.47 -4.96
CA GLY A 267 3.93 2.75 -6.36
C GLY A 267 2.45 2.51 -6.68
N PRO A 268 2.06 2.61 -7.97
CA PRO A 268 0.71 2.31 -8.47
C PRO A 268 0.47 0.80 -8.54
N ALA A 269 0.97 0.07 -7.55
CA ALA A 269 0.70 -1.34 -7.42
C ALA A 269 -0.58 -1.56 -6.63
N PHE A 270 -1.43 -2.46 -7.12
CA PHE A 270 -2.70 -2.75 -6.48
C PHE A 270 -2.85 -4.22 -6.12
N ILE A 271 -3.58 -4.44 -5.03
CA ILE A 271 -4.06 -5.74 -4.56
C ILE A 271 -5.60 -5.69 -4.50
N SER A 272 -6.31 -6.70 -5.01
CA SER A 272 -7.79 -6.71 -5.08
C SER A 272 -8.36 -7.69 -4.06
N SER A 273 -9.40 -7.30 -3.33
CA SER A 273 -10.15 -8.25 -2.51
C SER A 273 -11.23 -9.00 -3.29
N GLY A 274 -11.38 -8.78 -4.60
CA GLY A 274 -12.42 -9.40 -5.41
C GLY A 274 -12.22 -10.90 -5.64
N LYS A 275 -10.98 -11.38 -5.67
CA LYS A 275 -10.65 -12.80 -5.90
C LYS A 275 -9.44 -13.25 -5.07
N ARG A 276 -9.38 -14.54 -4.78
CA ARG A 276 -8.34 -15.18 -3.95
C ARG A 276 -6.93 -15.00 -4.51
N GLU A 277 -6.79 -15.11 -5.83
CA GLU A 277 -5.51 -15.05 -6.56
C GLU A 277 -4.92 -13.64 -6.49
N TRP A 278 -5.77 -12.61 -6.48
CA TRP A 278 -5.35 -11.21 -6.56
C TRP A 278 -4.96 -10.59 -5.23
N LEU A 279 -5.23 -11.24 -4.09
CA LEU A 279 -4.91 -10.67 -2.77
C LEU A 279 -3.40 -10.83 -2.41
N ASN A 280 -2.65 -11.63 -3.15
CA ASN A 280 -1.26 -11.97 -2.80
C ASN A 280 -0.20 -11.45 -3.76
N GLU A 281 -0.63 -10.92 -4.90
CA GLU A 281 0.25 -10.51 -5.99
C GLU A 281 -0.13 -9.09 -6.36
N ASN A 282 0.87 -8.26 -6.66
CA ASN A 282 0.62 -6.99 -7.32
C ASN A 282 0.06 -7.32 -8.71
N TYR A 283 -1.26 -7.36 -8.82
CA TYR A 283 -1.92 -7.79 -10.05
C TYR A 283 -2.03 -6.64 -11.06
N CYS A 284 -1.90 -5.40 -10.57
CA CYS A 284 -1.42 -4.29 -11.39
C CYS A 284 -0.07 -3.89 -10.81
N GLN A 285 1.01 -4.11 -11.54
CA GLN A 285 2.33 -3.53 -11.26
C GLN A 285 2.77 -2.80 -12.51
N ILE A 286 3.34 -1.61 -12.31
CA ILE A 286 3.83 -0.79 -13.40
C ILE A 286 5.34 -0.62 -13.21
N ASN A 287 6.10 -0.99 -14.24
CA ASN A 287 7.58 -0.92 -14.27
C ASN A 287 8.10 0.52 -14.34
#